data_AF-A0A832M5Y0-F1
#
_entry.id   AF-A0A832M5Y0-F1
#
_cell.length_a   1.000
_cell.length_b   1.000
_cell.length_c   1.000
_cell.angle_alpha   90.00
_cell.angle_beta   90.00
_cell.angle_gamma   90.00
#
_symmetry.space_group_name_H-M   'P 1'
#
loop_
_entity.id
_entity.type
_entity.pdbx_description
1 polymer ?
#
loop_
_entity_poly.entity_id
_entity_poly.type
_entity_poly.pdbx_seq_one_letter_code
_entity_poly.pdbx_strand_id
1 'polypeptide(L)' 'MTLLAPTLILFDTTALLAGTSRDWKGFSRLGECYVPEAVLEQMDYLSDRSDEPEIESLVREFNRFYPKSGW' A
#
# COMPACT_ATOMS: atom_id res chain seq x y z
N MET A 1 -16.60 -23.70 -14.72
CA MET A 1 -15.76 -22.80 -13.90
C MET A 1 -15.64 -21.49 -14.66
N THR A 2 -16.28 -20.43 -14.20
CA THR A 2 -16.17 -19.11 -14.85
C THR A 2 -14.81 -18.53 -14.47
N LEU A 3 -13.95 -18.35 -15.46
CA LEU A 3 -12.67 -17.65 -15.30
C LEU A 3 -12.99 -16.15 -15.18
N LEU A 4 -13.28 -15.68 -13.96
CA LEU A 4 -13.34 -14.26 -13.70
C LEU A 4 -11.93 -13.71 -13.88
N ALA A 5 -11.78 -12.66 -14.69
CA ALA A 5 -10.51 -11.96 -14.81
C ALA A 5 -10.08 -11.49 -13.41
N PRO A 6 -8.80 -11.64 -13.05
CA PRO A 6 -8.30 -11.13 -11.77
C PRO A 6 -8.57 -9.63 -11.69
N THR A 7 -9.16 -9.19 -10.58
CA THR A 7 -9.33 -7.76 -10.30
C THR A 7 -7.95 -7.17 -10.06
N LEU A 8 -7.58 -6.15 -10.82
CA LEU A 8 -6.35 -5.38 -10.60
C LEU A 8 -6.68 -4.17 -9.72
N ILE A 9 -5.95 -4.01 -8.64
CA ILE A 9 -6.12 -2.90 -7.69
C ILE A 9 -4.82 -2.10 -7.68
N LEU A 10 -4.87 -0.88 -8.22
CA LEU A 10 -3.74 0.04 -8.24
C LEU A 10 -3.89 1.05 -7.11
N PHE A 11 -2.89 1.16 -6.23
CA PHE A 11 -2.91 2.09 -5.11
C PHE A 11 -2.16 3.38 -5.44
N ASP A 12 -2.75 4.51 -5.02
CA ASP A 12 -2.04 5.77 -4.89
C ASP A 12 -1.65 6.02 -3.42
N THR A 13 -0.86 7.06 -3.18
CA THR A 13 -0.39 7.43 -1.84
C THR A 13 -1.56 7.72 -0.89
N THR A 14 -2.62 8.38 -1.37
CA THR A 14 -3.78 8.72 -0.55
C THR A 14 -4.51 7.47 -0.06
N ALA A 15 -4.70 6.48 -0.93
CA ALA A 15 -5.33 5.21 -0.61
C ALA A 15 -4.51 4.40 0.40
N LEU A 16 -3.17 4.44 0.30
CA LEU A 16 -2.28 3.79 1.26
C LEU A 16 -2.33 4.47 2.63
N LEU A 17 -2.29 5.80 2.66
CA LEU A 17 -2.33 6.61 3.89
C LEU A 17 -3.70 6.58 4.60
N ALA A 18 -4.77 6.28 3.87
CA ALA A 18 -6.10 6.13 4.45
C ALA A 18 -6.34 4.77 5.14
N GLY A 19 -5.43 3.81 4.93
CA GLY A 19 -5.58 2.43 5.39
C GLY A 19 -4.57 2.03 6.47
N THR A 20 -4.84 0.87 7.08
CA THR A 20 -3.94 0.19 8.02
C THR A 20 -3.41 -1.11 7.42
N SER A 21 -2.45 -1.76 8.08
CA SER A 21 -2.02 -3.11 7.67
C SER A 21 -3.14 -4.16 7.63
N ARG A 22 -4.24 -3.96 8.37
CA ARG A 22 -5.43 -4.81 8.28
C ARG A 22 -6.16 -4.59 6.95
N ASP A 23 -6.33 -3.34 6.56
CA ASP A 23 -7.03 -2.98 5.32
C ASP A 23 -6.24 -3.43 4.10
N TRP A 24 -4.92 -3.22 4.11
CA TRP A 24 -4.02 -3.73 3.07
C TRP A 24 -4.13 -5.24 2.90
N LYS A 25 -4.06 -6.03 3.98
CA LYS A 25 -4.29 -7.49 3.91
C LYS A 25 -5.69 -7.84 3.39
N GLY A 26 -6.68 -6.99 3.62
CA GLY A 26 -8.04 -7.14 3.08
C GLY A 26 -8.06 -7.03 1.55
N PHE A 27 -7.37 -6.05 0.99
CA PHE A 27 -7.31 -5.84 -0.46
C PHE A 27 -6.66 -7.01 -1.21
N SER A 28 -5.65 -7.68 -0.64
CA SER A 28 -5.06 -8.90 -1.21
C SER A 28 -6.07 -10.03 -1.42
N ARG A 29 -7.26 -9.98 -0.78
CA ARG A 29 -8.33 -10.97 -0.96
C ARG A 29 -9.29 -10.62 -2.09
N LEU A 30 -9.27 -9.37 -2.55
CA LEU A 30 -10.18 -8.83 -3.55
C LEU A 30 -9.59 -8.86 -4.96
N GLY A 31 -8.25 -8.89 -5.07
CA GLY A 31 -7.55 -8.87 -6.35
C GLY A 31 -6.03 -8.85 -6.21
N GLU A 32 -5.36 -8.76 -7.34
CA GLU A 32 -3.93 -8.51 -7.42
C GLU A 32 -3.67 -7.02 -7.18
N CYS A 33 -2.89 -6.74 -6.15
CA CYS A 33 -2.62 -5.38 -5.69
C CYS A 33 -1.29 -4.92 -6.29
N TYR A 34 -1.25 -3.68 -6.76
CA TYR A 34 -0.09 -3.07 -7.38
C TYR A 34 0.14 -1.68 -6.80
N VAL A 35 1.40 -1.33 -6.66
CA VAL A 35 1.84 0.00 -6.24
C VAL A 35 2.79 0.54 -7.30
N PRO A 36 2.48 1.68 -7.96
CA PRO A 36 3.42 2.30 -8.88
C PRO A 36 4.74 2.64 -8.19
N GLU A 37 5.86 2.52 -8.91
CA GLU A 37 7.19 2.87 -8.40
C GLU A 37 7.25 4.30 -7.83
N ALA A 38 6.64 5.27 -8.53
CA ALA A 38 6.54 6.65 -8.05
C ALA A 38 5.80 6.81 -6.70
N VAL A 39 4.85 5.91 -6.40
CA VAL A 39 4.17 5.88 -5.11
C VAL A 39 5.08 5.30 -4.05
N LEU A 40 5.84 4.24 -4.35
CA LEU A 40 6.83 3.68 -3.43
C LEU A 40 7.91 4.71 -3.06
N GLU A 41 8.44 5.43 -4.05
CA GLU A 41 9.40 6.51 -3.82
C GLU A 41 8.82 7.61 -2.92
N GLN A 42 7.54 7.95 -3.12
CA GLN A 42 6.85 8.92 -2.27
C GLN A 42 6.67 8.39 -0.84
N MET A 43 6.34 7.12 -0.65
CA MET A 43 6.26 6.50 0.67
C MET A 43 7.63 6.54 1.35
N ASP A 44 8.71 6.15 0.69
CA ASP A 44 10.06 6.23 1.27
C ASP A 44 10.47 7.67 1.63
N TYR A 45 10.11 8.65 0.80
CA TYR A 45 10.33 10.06 1.12
C TYR A 45 9.58 10.47 2.41
N LEU A 46 8.31 10.08 2.53
CA LEU A 46 7.48 10.43 3.69
C LEU A 46 7.92 9.71 4.97
N SER A 47 8.55 8.53 4.90
CA SER A 47 9.04 7.83 6.10
C SER A 47 10.20 8.55 6.79
N ASP A 48 10.92 9.39 6.06
CA ASP A 48 12.11 10.09 6.54
C ASP A 48 11.89 11.60 6.77
N ARG A 49 10.86 12.19 6.14
CA ARG A 49 10.70 13.66 6.05
C ARG A 49 9.28 14.18 6.35
N SER A 50 8.38 13.34 6.85
CA SER A 50 7.05 13.81 7.26
C SER A 50 7.14 14.65 8.53
N ASP A 51 6.57 15.86 8.51
CA ASP A 51 6.39 16.69 9.71
C ASP A 51 5.22 16.21 10.58
N GLU A 52 4.42 15.26 10.08
CA GLU A 52 3.29 14.65 10.76
C GLU A 52 3.66 13.24 11.28
N PRO A 53 3.75 13.04 12.62
CA PRO A 53 4.17 11.76 13.19
C PRO A 53 3.24 10.58 12.85
N GLU A 54 1.94 10.86 12.66
CA GLU A 54 0.95 9.85 12.29
C GLU A 54 1.21 9.32 10.87
N ILE A 55 1.48 10.22 9.92
CA ILE A 55 1.85 9.87 8.54
C ILE A 55 3.16 9.09 8.55
N GLU A 56 4.19 9.56 9.28
CA GLU A 56 5.47 8.87 9.37
C GLU A 56 5.30 7.43 9.88
N SER A 57 4.50 7.25 10.94
CA SER A 57 4.21 5.93 11.52
C SER A 57 3.50 5.00 10.52
N LEU A 58 2.47 5.49 9.83
CA LEU A 58 1.71 4.74 8.82
C LEU A 58 2.60 4.33 7.65
N VAL A 59 3.41 5.25 7.15
CA VAL A 59 4.33 4.98 6.04
C VAL A 59 5.40 3.97 6.45
N ARG A 60 5.96 4.08 7.65
CA ARG A 60 6.88 3.06 8.19
C ARG A 60 6.20 1.70 8.34
N GLU A 61 4.92 1.67 8.69
CA GLU A 61 4.13 0.43 8.73
C GLU A 61 3.97 -0.17 7.34
N PHE A 62 3.63 0.66 6.35
CA PHE A 62 3.51 0.25 4.95
C PHE A 62 4.82 -0.30 4.41
N ASN A 63 5.94 0.40 4.63
CA ASN A 63 7.27 -0.02 4.17
C ASN A 63 7.74 -1.35 4.81
N ARG A 64 7.24 -1.69 6.00
CA ARG A 64 7.46 -3.03 6.61
C ARG A 64 6.55 -4.11 6.01
N PHE A 65 5.36 -3.71 5.54
CA PHE A 65 4.37 -4.60 4.95
C PHE A 65 4.70 -4.95 3.50
N TYR A 66 4.98 -3.95 2.66
CA TYR A 66 5.08 -4.07 1.21
C TYR A 66 6.04 -5.20 0.74
N PRO A 67 7.29 -5.31 1.23
CA PRO A 67 8.23 -6.35 0.77
C PRO A 67 7.79 -7.79 1.06
N LYS A 68 6.79 -7.98 1.93
CA LYS A 68 6.27 -9.29 2.36
C LYS A 68 4.83 -9.52 1.88
N SER A 69 4.25 -8.55 1.19
CA SER A 69 2.82 -8.50 0.87
C SER A 69 2.45 -9.29 -0.39
N GLY A 70 3.40 -9.46 -1.31
CA GLY A 70 3.14 -9.99 -2.66
C GLY A 70 2.50 -8.96 -3.61
N TRP A 71 2.50 -7.68 -3.24
CA TRP A 71 2.11 -6.53 -4.06
C TRP A 71 3.29 -6.00 -4.89
#